data_AF-A0A176VV92-F1
#
_entry.id   AF-A0A176VV92-F1
#
_cell.length_a   1.000
_cell.length_b   1.000
_cell.length_c   1.000
_cell.angle_alpha   90.00
_cell.angle_beta   90.00
_cell.angle_gamma   90.00
#
_symmetry.space_group_name_H-M   'P 1'
#
loop_
_entity.id
_entity.type
_entity.pdbx_description
1 polymer ?
#
loop_
_entity_poly.entity_id
_entity_poly.type
_entity_poly.pdbx_seq_one_letter_code
_entity_poly.pdbx_strand_id
1 'polypeptide(L)'
;MAGGMDVHKNKFVEQWATNRENLELAFKFNRRTVPICLLFGLFVPLITYQGITSEFSQVDVDIYLGLCKAVESDVSVPLGDGQVISRPERESRNARGAWAE
;
A
#
# COMPACT_ATOMS: atom_id res chain seq x y z
N MET A 1 10.64 25.34 45.45
CA MET A 1 9.87 24.37 44.65
C MET A 1 8.83 23.75 45.56
N ALA A 2 7.56 24.15 45.40
CA ALA A 2 6.45 23.66 46.20
C ALA A 2 6.14 22.20 45.83
N GLY A 3 5.84 21.37 46.83
CA GLY A 3 5.43 19.99 46.61
C GLY A 3 5.61 19.12 47.86
N GLY A 4 4.96 19.49 48.95
CA GLY A 4 4.75 18.60 50.09
C GLY A 4 3.84 17.45 49.68
N MET A 5 4.43 16.38 49.14
CA MET A 5 3.75 15.13 48.91
C MET A 5 4.18 14.17 50.03
N ASP A 6 3.37 14.10 51.09
CA ASP A 6 3.48 13.17 52.24
C ASP A 6 3.24 11.70 51.83
N VAL A 7 3.73 11.31 50.65
CA VAL A 7 3.75 9.93 50.20
C VAL A 7 5.06 9.32 50.65
N HIS A 8 4.97 8.18 51.33
CA HIS A 8 6.13 7.39 51.73
C HIS A 8 6.89 6.95 50.47
N LYS A 9 7.99 7.66 50.14
CA LYS A 9 8.77 7.42 48.93
C LYS A 9 9.38 6.01 48.99
N ASN A 10 8.95 5.14 48.09
CA ASN A 10 9.56 3.82 47.96
C ASN A 10 10.83 3.94 47.11
N LYS A 11 11.99 3.80 47.75
CA LYS A 11 13.31 3.87 47.11
C LYS A 11 13.41 3.00 45.85
N PHE A 12 12.80 1.81 45.87
CA PHE A 12 12.86 0.88 44.72
C PHE A 12 12.05 1.39 43.53
N VAL A 13 10.90 2.04 43.79
CA VAL A 13 10.03 2.59 42.74
C VAL A 13 10.65 3.84 42.14
N GLU A 14 11.19 4.73 42.99
CA GLU A 14 11.89 5.94 42.53
C GLU A 14 13.09 5.57 41.66
N GLN A 15 13.94 4.63 42.12
CA GLN A 15 15.10 4.19 41.35
C GLN A 15 14.71 3.47 40.04
N TRP A 16 13.62 2.71 40.05
CA TRP A 16 13.08 2.10 38.84
C TRP A 16 12.59 3.15 37.84
N ALA A 17 11.86 4.17 38.30
CA ALA A 17 11.38 5.27 37.46
C ALA A 17 12.56 6.08 36.88
N THR A 18 13.52 6.46 37.72
CA THR A 18 14.73 7.18 37.30
C THR A 18 15.52 6.42 36.25
N ASN A 19 15.64 5.09 36.36
CA ASN A 19 16.34 4.28 35.38
C ASN A 19 15.64 4.24 34.01
N ARG A 20 14.31 4.37 33.96
CA ARG A 20 13.55 4.42 32.71
C ARG A 20 13.63 5.78 32.04
N GLU A 21 13.63 6.83 32.84
CA GLU A 21 13.75 8.20 32.34
C GLU A 21 15.13 8.47 31.74
N ASN A 22 16.17 7.79 32.23
CA ASN A 22 17.56 7.96 31.78
C ASN A 22 18.08 6.76 30.96
N LEU A 23 17.20 6.05 30.26
CA LEU A 23 17.56 4.85 29.48
C LEU A 23 18.61 5.14 28.40
N GLU A 24 18.62 6.35 27.86
CA GLU A 24 19.56 6.84 26.86
C GLU A 24 21.00 6.93 27.37
N LEU A 25 21.20 7.19 28.66
CA LEU A 25 22.55 7.21 29.26
C LEU A 25 23.13 5.80 29.41
N ALA A 26 22.26 4.80 29.59
CA ALA A 26 22.64 3.40 29.72
C ALA A 26 22.68 2.64 28.38
N PHE A 27 22.06 3.19 27.34
CA PHE A 27 21.94 2.53 26.05
C PHE A 27 23.29 2.40 25.34
N LYS A 28 23.56 1.20 24.80
CA LYS A 28 24.78 0.90 24.04
C LYS A 28 24.45 0.08 22.81
N PHE A 29 25.07 0.44 21.69
CA PHE A 29 25.06 -0.38 20.49
C PHE A 29 25.95 -1.61 20.71
N ASN A 30 25.32 -2.77 20.81
CA ASN A 30 25.94 -4.06 21.00
C ASN A 30 25.37 -5.04 19.98
N ARG A 31 26.01 -6.19 19.81
CA ARG A 31 25.57 -7.28 18.92
C ARG A 31 24.15 -7.76 19.19
N ARG A 32 23.60 -7.52 20.39
CA ARG A 32 22.22 -7.87 20.74
C ARG A 32 21.22 -6.74 20.47
N THR A 33 21.62 -5.48 20.62
CA THR A 33 20.71 -4.32 20.49
C THR A 33 20.59 -3.85 19.05
N VAL A 34 21.68 -3.91 18.28
CA VAL A 34 21.70 -3.48 16.87
C VAL A 34 20.69 -4.27 16.02
N PRO A 35 20.61 -5.63 16.08
CA PRO A 35 19.62 -6.37 15.30
C PRO A 35 18.19 -6.02 15.67
N ILE A 36 17.91 -5.74 16.95
CA ILE A 36 16.58 -5.37 17.42
C ILE A 36 16.18 -4.00 16.88
N CYS A 37 17.08 -3.03 16.94
CA CYS A 37 16.87 -1.70 16.37
C CYS A 37 16.63 -1.76 14.86
N LEU A 38 17.37 -2.59 14.13
CA LEU A 38 17.21 -2.74 12.68
C LEU A 38 15.92 -3.49 12.32
N LEU A 39 15.58 -4.53 13.08
CA LEU A 39 14.37 -5.32 12.85
C LEU A 39 13.13 -4.42 12.98
N PHE A 40 12.99 -3.74 14.11
CA PHE A 40 11.80 -2.92 14.38
C PHE A 40 11.85 -1.53 13.74
N GLY A 41 13.03 -0.94 13.60
CA GLY A 41 13.18 0.41 13.05
C GLY A 41 13.15 0.45 11.51
N LEU A 42 13.52 -0.63 10.83
CA LEU A 42 13.67 -0.63 9.38
C LEU A 42 12.97 -1.81 8.70
N PHE A 43 13.18 -3.03 9.18
CA PHE A 43 12.64 -4.22 8.55
C PHE A 43 11.11 -4.29 8.62
N VAL A 44 10.53 -4.08 9.80
CA VAL A 44 9.07 -4.08 10.01
C VAL A 44 8.35 -3.05 9.12
N PRO A 45 8.71 -1.75 9.11
CA PRO A 45 8.00 -0.77 8.29
C PRO A 45 8.15 -1.02 6.78
N LEU A 46 9.32 -1.47 6.32
CA LEU A 46 9.52 -1.77 4.89
C LEU A 46 8.70 -2.97 4.42
N ILE A 47 8.71 -4.06 5.19
CA ILE A 47 7.91 -5.25 4.87
C ILE A 47 6.42 -4.90 4.91
N THR A 48 5.98 -4.15 5.93
CA THR A 48 4.58 -3.72 6.05
C THR A 48 4.15 -2.87 4.85
N TYR A 49 5.00 -1.90 4.45
CA TYR A 49 4.72 -1.07 3.29
C TYR A 49 4.64 -1.90 2.00
N GLN A 50 5.60 -2.81 1.77
CA GLN A 50 5.60 -3.67 0.59
C GLN A 50 4.40 -4.62 0.56
N GLY A 51 4.03 -5.20 1.70
CA GLY A 51 2.84 -6.06 1.80
C GLY A 51 1.58 -5.30 1.39
N ILE A 52 1.33 -4.17 2.05
CA ILE A 52 0.15 -3.34 1.80
C ILE A 52 0.10 -2.87 0.33
N THR A 53 1.20 -2.32 -0.19
CA THR A 53 1.24 -1.81 -1.57
C THR A 53 1.05 -2.90 -2.63
N SER A 54 1.55 -4.11 -2.36
CA SER A 54 1.35 -5.25 -3.25
C SER A 54 -0.11 -5.71 -3.30
N GLU A 55 -0.82 -5.69 -2.18
CA GLU A 55 -2.24 -6.02 -2.11
C GLU A 55 -3.08 -5.02 -2.90
N PHE A 56 -2.82 -3.71 -2.74
CA PHE A 56 -3.52 -2.68 -3.51
C PHE A 56 -3.28 -2.80 -5.02
N SER A 57 -2.05 -3.12 -5.42
CA SER A 57 -1.72 -3.28 -6.85
C SER A 57 -2.41 -4.49 -7.47
N GLN A 58 -2.58 -5.58 -6.72
CA GLN A 58 -3.28 -6.79 -7.20
C GLN A 58 -4.78 -6.56 -7.35
N VAL A 59 -5.40 -5.86 -6.39
CA VAL A 59 -6.83 -5.49 -6.47
C VAL A 59 -7.11 -4.66 -7.72
N ASP A 60 -6.26 -3.68 -8.03
CA ASP A 60 -6.44 -2.85 -9.23
C ASP A 60 -6.35 -3.68 -10.52
N VAL A 61 -5.33 -4.52 -10.65
CA VAL A 61 -5.13 -5.38 -11.84
C VAL A 61 -6.30 -6.35 -12.03
N ASP A 62 -6.77 -6.99 -10.96
CA ASP A 62 -7.88 -7.94 -11.01
C ASP A 62 -9.21 -7.27 -11.38
N ILE A 63 -9.45 -6.04 -10.94
CA ILE A 63 -10.62 -5.24 -11.34
C ILE A 63 -10.57 -4.93 -12.85
N TYR A 64 -9.44 -4.46 -13.37
CA TYR A 64 -9.32 -4.17 -14.81
C TYR A 64 -9.38 -5.43 -15.68
N LEU A 65 -8.80 -6.55 -15.24
CA LEU A 65 -8.88 -7.84 -15.93
C LEU A 65 -10.29 -8.43 -15.88
N GLY A 66 -11.00 -8.27 -14.76
CA GLY A 66 -12.40 -8.65 -14.61
C GLY A 66 -13.31 -7.85 -15.53
N LEU A 67 -13.10 -6.54 -15.63
CA LEU A 67 -13.82 -5.67 -16.57
C LEU A 67 -13.50 -6.01 -18.03
N CYS A 68 -12.23 -6.25 -18.38
CA CYS A 68 -11.86 -6.69 -19.73
C CYS A 68 -12.49 -8.04 -20.09
N LYS A 69 -12.50 -9.02 -19.17
CA LYS A 69 -13.17 -10.31 -19.40
C LYS A 69 -14.69 -10.19 -19.46
N ALA A 70 -15.30 -9.27 -18.70
CA ALA A 70 -16.73 -8.98 -18.81
C ALA A 70 -17.07 -8.39 -20.20
N VAL A 71 -16.28 -7.42 -20.68
CA VAL A 71 -16.42 -6.86 -22.02
C VAL A 71 -16.16 -7.90 -23.13
N GLU A 72 -15.23 -8.82 -22.91
CA GLU A 72 -14.91 -9.87 -23.88
C GLU A 72 -15.96 -11.02 -23.88
N SER A 73 -16.64 -11.24 -22.77
CA SER A 73 -17.75 -12.21 -22.66
C SER A 73 -19.10 -11.68 -23.17
N ASP A 74 -19.22 -10.37 -23.42
CA ASP A 74 -20.33 -9.81 -24.21
C ASP A 74 -20.23 -10.12 -25.73
N VAL A 75 -19.17 -10.82 -26.16
CA VAL A 75 -19.04 -11.38 -27.52
C VAL A 75 -19.23 -12.89 -27.48
N SER A 76 -20.47 -13.35 -27.28
CA SER A 76 -21.11 -14.45 -28.02
C SER A 76 -22.41 -14.86 -27.32
N VAL A 77 -23.44 -14.02 -27.49
CA VAL A 77 -24.82 -14.51 -27.33
C VAL A 77 -25.13 -15.39 -28.54
N PRO A 78 -25.40 -16.70 -28.38
CA PRO A 78 -25.94 -17.48 -29.48
C PRO A 78 -27.40 -17.03 -29.66
N LEU A 79 -27.61 -16.01 -30.49
CA LEU A 79 -28.93 -15.81 -31.05
C LEU A 79 -29.15 -16.96 -32.04
N GLY A 80 -30.16 -17.78 -31.75
CA GLY A 80 -30.74 -18.65 -32.75
C GLY A 80 -30.95 -17.86 -34.05
N ASP A 81 -30.63 -18.52 -35.15
CA ASP A 81 -30.86 -18.07 -36.52
C ASP A 81 -29.91 -16.99 -37.05
N GLY A 82 -28.65 -17.39 -37.25
CA GLY A 82 -27.94 -17.18 -38.53
C GLY A 82 -27.69 -15.74 -39.03
N GLN A 83 -27.78 -14.69 -38.22
CA GLN A 83 -27.37 -13.35 -38.62
C GLN A 83 -25.99 -12.95 -38.08
N VAL A 84 -25.06 -12.78 -39.01
CA VAL A 84 -23.75 -12.17 -38.80
C VAL A 84 -23.93 -10.65 -38.82
N ILE A 85 -23.67 -9.97 -37.71
CA ILE A 85 -23.57 -8.50 -37.69
C ILE A 85 -22.19 -8.13 -38.25
N SER A 86 -22.16 -7.63 -39.48
CA SER A 86 -20.97 -7.05 -40.10
C SER A 86 -20.53 -5.81 -39.34
N ARG A 87 -19.24 -5.75 -39.02
CA ARG A 87 -18.54 -4.58 -38.47
C ARG A 87 -18.79 -3.36 -39.37
N PRO A 88 -19.14 -2.17 -38.85
CA PRO A 88 -19.31 -0.99 -39.69
C PRO A 88 -17.97 -0.61 -40.35
N GLU A 89 -18.01 -0.56 -41.68
CA GLU A 89 -16.94 -0.17 -42.59
C GLU A 89 -16.38 1.21 -42.18
N ARG A 90 -15.07 1.30 -41.98
CA ARG A 90 -14.39 2.54 -41.58
C ARG A 90 -14.27 3.46 -42.81
N GLU A 91 -15.34 4.18 -43.12
CA GLU A 91 -15.37 5.19 -44.17
C GLU A 91 -14.62 6.47 -43.73
N SER A 92 -13.31 6.52 -44.00
CA SER A 92 -12.55 7.77 -43.96
C SER A 92 -11.34 7.76 -44.90
N ARG A 93 -11.60 7.46 -46.18
CA ARG A 93 -10.75 7.88 -47.30
C ARG A 93 -11.52 8.90 -48.13
N ASN A 94 -11.31 10.19 -47.84
CA ASN A 94 -11.32 11.35 -48.77
C ASN A 94 -11.68 12.66 -48.05
N ALA A 95 -10.68 13.27 -47.39
CA ALA A 95 -10.75 14.66 -46.94
C ALA A 95 -9.41 15.40 -47.17
N ARG A 96 -8.68 15.06 -48.25
CA ARG A 96 -7.42 15.71 -48.67
C ARG A 96 -7.44 16.19 -50.12
N GLY A 97 -8.52 16.87 -50.52
CA GLY A 97 -8.66 17.40 -51.89
C GLY A 97 -9.52 18.66 -52.03
N ALA A 98 -9.83 19.38 -50.93
CA ALA A 98 -10.78 20.50 -50.95
C ALA A 98 -10.18 21.88 -50.60
N TRP A 99 -8.84 22.02 -50.60
CA TRP A 99 -8.18 23.32 -50.39
C TRP A 99 -6.93 23.41 -51.27
N ALA A 100 -7.14 23.71 -52.54
CA ALA A 100 -6.13 24.19 -53.47
C ALA A 100 -6.85 25.09 -54.49
N GLU A 101 -7.09 26.34 -54.08
CA GLU A 101 -7.27 27.50 -54.95
C GLU A 101 -6.05 28.41 -54.78
#